data_AF-A0A2E8V2W0-F1
#
_entry.id   AF-A0A2E8V2W0-F1
#
_cell.length_a   1.000
_cell.length_b   1.000
_cell.length_c   1.000
_cell.angle_alpha   90.00
_cell.angle_beta   90.00
_cell.angle_gamma   90.00
#
_symmetry.space_group_name_H-M   'P 1'
#
loop_
_entity.id
_entity.type
_entity.pdbx_description
1 polymer ?
#
loop_
_entity_poly.entity_id
_entity_poly.type
_entity_poly.pdbx_seq_one_letter_code
_entity_poly.pdbx_strand_id
1 'polypeptide(L)'
;MAISAEQILAEIGPVQEVLDAHDGVVTVLDTSDGNIMLSLDGGCTGCSSTPMTAMQIFYALMKLDEVNDVIFVNGELPEYMRNFINQKMAKEATENTNSSGKDDEPRGEIV
;
A
#
# COMPACT_ATOMS: atom_id res chain seq x y z
N MET A 1 -17.90 3.84 8.36
CA MET A 1 -18.19 2.46 8.80
C MET A 1 -16.85 1.79 9.00
N ALA A 2 -16.75 0.76 9.82
CA ALA A 2 -15.49 0.01 9.91
C ALA A 2 -15.45 -0.97 8.73
N ILE A 3 -14.34 -0.97 7.99
CA ILE A 3 -14.12 -1.94 6.92
C ILE A 3 -13.96 -3.34 7.54
N SER A 4 -14.52 -4.35 6.89
CA SER A 4 -14.43 -5.74 7.35
C SER A 4 -13.09 -6.36 6.98
N ALA A 5 -12.60 -7.31 7.80
CA ALA A 5 -11.40 -8.07 7.48
C ALA A 5 -11.49 -8.77 6.11
N GLU A 6 -12.68 -9.25 5.74
CA GLU A 6 -12.95 -9.89 4.45
C GLU A 6 -12.76 -8.92 3.28
N GLN A 7 -13.21 -7.66 3.40
CA GLN A 7 -12.96 -6.63 2.39
C GLN A 7 -11.47 -6.32 2.26
N ILE A 8 -10.76 -6.21 3.39
CA ILE A 8 -9.32 -5.95 3.37
C ILE A 8 -8.59 -7.08 2.65
N LEU A 9 -8.91 -8.34 2.99
CA LEU A 9 -8.35 -9.52 2.34
C LEU A 9 -8.69 -9.57 0.84
N ALA A 10 -9.89 -9.15 0.45
CA ALA A 10 -10.29 -9.08 -0.95
C ALA A 10 -9.48 -8.03 -1.73
N GLU A 11 -9.22 -6.87 -1.13
CA GLU A 11 -8.42 -5.80 -1.76
C GLU A 11 -6.96 -6.22 -1.95
N ILE A 12 -6.40 -6.96 -0.99
CA ILE A 12 -5.03 -7.49 -1.08
C ILE A 12 -4.95 -8.85 -1.81
N GLY A 13 -6.03 -9.30 -2.45
CA GLY A 13 -6.10 -10.58 -3.17
C GLY A 13 -4.91 -10.86 -4.10
N PRO A 14 -4.46 -9.90 -4.94
CA PRO A 14 -3.27 -10.09 -5.80
C PRO A 14 -1.98 -10.33 -5.02
N VAL A 15 -1.90 -9.81 -3.79
CA VAL A 15 -0.75 -10.01 -2.90
C VAL A 15 -0.85 -11.36 -2.22
N GLN A 16 -2.06 -11.85 -1.96
CA GLN A 16 -2.30 -13.16 -1.35
C GLN A 16 -1.74 -14.31 -2.20
N GLU A 17 -1.80 -14.20 -3.54
CA GLU A 17 -1.19 -15.19 -4.44
C GLU A 17 0.35 -15.22 -4.33
N VAL A 18 0.97 -14.05 -4.17
CA VAL A 18 2.43 -13.94 -3.97
C VAL A 18 2.84 -14.48 -2.61
N LEU A 19 2.05 -14.18 -1.58
CA LEU A 19 2.26 -14.68 -0.22
C LEU A 19 2.14 -16.21 -0.17
N ASP A 20 1.10 -16.78 -0.77
CA ASP A 20 0.86 -18.23 -0.82
C ASP A 20 2.02 -18.97 -1.51
N ALA A 21 2.56 -18.40 -2.60
CA ALA A 21 3.74 -18.93 -3.29
C ALA A 21 5.03 -18.94 -2.43
N HIS A 22 5.05 -18.20 -1.32
CA HIS A 22 6.16 -18.08 -0.39
C HIS A 22 5.83 -18.62 1.02
N ASP A 23 4.79 -19.44 1.18
CA ASP A 23 4.30 -19.93 2.47
C ASP A 23 3.98 -18.79 3.46
N GLY A 24 3.63 -17.61 2.95
CA GLY A 24 3.27 -16.41 3.69
C GLY A 24 1.77 -16.33 3.96
N VAL A 25 1.39 -15.91 5.16
CA VAL A 25 0.00 -15.74 5.57
C VAL A 25 -0.20 -14.32 6.11
N VAL A 26 -1.24 -13.64 5.63
CA VAL A 26 -1.68 -12.35 6.18
C VAL A 26 -2.88 -12.58 7.07
N THR A 27 -2.80 -12.07 8.28
CA THR A 27 -3.90 -12.10 9.24
C THR A 27 -4.29 -10.68 9.60
N VAL A 28 -5.56 -10.32 9.40
CA VAL A 28 -6.12 -9.06 9.90
C VAL A 28 -6.42 -9.25 11.38
N LEU A 29 -5.83 -8.40 12.21
CA LEU A 29 -5.96 -8.44 13.67
C LEU A 29 -7.02 -7.46 14.17
N ASP A 30 -7.09 -6.28 13.58
CA ASP A 30 -8.01 -5.22 13.97
C ASP A 30 -8.31 -4.28 12.80
N THR A 31 -9.51 -3.70 12.78
CA THR A 31 -9.95 -2.72 11.76
C THR A 31 -10.69 -1.52 12.38
N SER A 32 -10.54 -1.33 13.69
CA SER A 32 -11.25 -0.32 14.46
C SER A 32 -10.79 1.09 14.08
N ASP A 33 -11.71 2.06 14.05
CA ASP A 33 -11.42 3.48 13.78
C ASP A 33 -10.73 3.77 12.43
N GLY A 34 -10.76 2.81 11.50
CA GLY A 34 -10.02 2.89 10.22
C GLY A 34 -8.53 2.53 10.36
N ASN A 35 -8.10 2.09 11.54
CA ASN A 35 -6.75 1.60 11.79
C ASN A 35 -6.70 0.10 11.56
N ILE A 36 -6.03 -0.30 10.48
CA ILE A 36 -5.91 -1.70 10.10
C ILE A 36 -4.64 -2.27 10.71
N MET A 37 -4.77 -3.20 11.65
CA MET A 37 -3.64 -3.97 12.16
C MET A 37 -3.55 -5.31 11.42
N LEU A 38 -2.39 -5.60 10.84
CA LEU A 38 -2.13 -6.87 10.16
C LEU A 38 -0.87 -7.54 10.71
N SER A 39 -0.88 -8.87 10.72
CA SER A 39 0.32 -9.69 10.89
C SER A 39 0.68 -10.37 9.58
N LEU A 40 1.98 -10.38 9.28
CA LEU A 40 2.59 -11.14 8.21
C LEU A 40 3.32 -12.31 8.88
N ASP A 41 2.72 -13.49 8.80
CA ASP A 41 3.22 -14.73 9.39
C ASP A 41 3.70 -15.71 8.30
N GLY A 42 4.44 -16.74 8.70
CA GLY A 42 4.93 -17.81 7.82
C GLY A 42 6.28 -17.51 7.17
N GLY A 43 6.48 -17.96 5.92
CA GLY A 43 7.72 -17.76 5.16
C GLY A 43 7.99 -16.29 4.79
N CYS A 44 7.02 -15.41 4.99
CA CYS A 44 7.18 -13.97 4.80
C CYS A 44 7.68 -13.23 6.04
N THR A 45 7.80 -13.84 7.21
CA THR A 45 8.36 -13.16 8.38
C THR A 45 9.90 -13.13 8.27
N GLY A 46 10.47 -11.98 7.88
CA GLY A 46 11.92 -11.78 7.82
C GLY A 46 12.59 -12.09 6.48
N CYS A 47 11.81 -12.36 5.42
CA CYS A 47 12.33 -12.44 4.06
C CYS A 47 12.64 -11.05 3.50
N SER A 48 13.61 -10.93 2.58
CA SER A 48 13.92 -9.66 1.90
C SER A 48 12.72 -9.05 1.14
N SER A 49 11.73 -9.88 0.80
CA SER A 49 10.49 -9.48 0.12
C SER A 49 9.39 -8.95 1.07
N THR A 50 9.55 -9.08 2.38
CA THR A 50 8.60 -8.59 3.40
C THR A 50 8.29 -7.09 3.23
N PRO A 51 9.29 -6.18 3.15
CA PRO A 51 9.01 -4.76 2.97
C PRO A 51 8.35 -4.41 1.63
N MET A 52 8.69 -5.14 0.56
CA MET A 52 8.06 -4.99 -0.76
C MET A 52 6.56 -5.32 -0.71
N THR A 53 6.22 -6.42 -0.04
CA THR A 53 4.85 -6.91 0.13
C THR A 53 4.05 -5.97 1.05
N ALA A 54 4.63 -5.58 2.18
CA ALA A 54 4.03 -4.62 3.11
C ALA A 54 3.75 -3.27 2.43
N MET A 55 4.66 -2.80 1.57
CA MET A 55 4.48 -1.58 0.78
C MET A 55 3.29 -1.68 -0.19
N GLN A 56 3.11 -2.82 -0.87
CA GLN A 56 1.97 -3.04 -1.77
C GLN A 56 0.65 -3.08 -1.02
N ILE A 57 0.59 -3.79 0.12
CA ILE A 57 -0.59 -3.86 0.99
C ILE A 57 -0.94 -2.46 1.51
N PHE A 58 0.05 -1.74 2.06
CA PHE A 58 -0.14 -0.38 2.57
C PHE A 58 -0.71 0.55 1.50
N TYR A 59 -0.15 0.50 0.28
CA TYR A 59 -0.60 1.32 -0.85
C TYR A 59 -2.03 0.98 -1.31
N ALA A 60 -2.39 -0.31 -1.38
CA ALA A 60 -3.74 -0.72 -1.75
C ALA A 60 -4.77 -0.27 -0.70
N LEU A 61 -4.45 -0.47 0.58
CA LEU A 61 -5.36 -0.12 1.67
C LEU A 61 -5.51 1.38 1.89
N MET A 62 -4.44 2.16 1.78
CA MET A 62 -4.49 3.62 1.91
C MET A 62 -5.27 4.33 0.79
N LYS A 63 -5.64 3.63 -0.29
CA LYS A 63 -6.54 4.16 -1.32
C LYS A 63 -8.01 4.09 -0.92
N LEU A 64 -8.35 3.31 0.11
CA LEU A 64 -9.70 3.20 0.61
C LEU A 64 -9.97 4.38 1.54
N ASP A 65 -11.04 5.14 1.27
CA ASP A 65 -11.48 6.26 2.12
C ASP A 65 -11.83 5.82 3.56
N GLU A 66 -12.13 4.54 3.76
CA GLU A 66 -12.44 3.95 5.07
C GLU A 66 -11.20 3.61 5.90
N VAL A 67 -10.00 3.65 5.30
CA VAL A 67 -8.73 3.32 5.95
C VAL A 67 -7.98 4.60 6.31
N ASN A 68 -7.58 4.70 7.57
CA ASN A 68 -6.86 5.83 8.16
C ASN A 68 -5.36 5.51 8.34
N ASP A 69 -5.04 4.36 8.91
CA ASP A 69 -3.66 3.87 9.02
C ASP A 69 -3.56 2.35 8.89
N VAL A 70 -2.39 1.86 8.47
CA VAL A 70 -2.13 0.43 8.29
C VAL A 70 -0.88 0.05 9.06
N ILE A 71 -1.05 -0.67 10.16
CA ILE A 71 -0.01 -1.08 11.11
C ILE A 71 0.33 -2.55 10.90
N PHE A 72 1.63 -2.84 10.72
CA PHE A 72 2.14 -4.21 10.64
C PHE A 72 2.76 -4.62 11.97
N VAL A 73 2.24 -5.68 12.59
CA VAL A 73 2.70 -6.15 13.92
C VAL A 73 4.01 -6.94 13.83
N ASN A 74 4.18 -7.73 12.76
CA ASN A 74 5.38 -8.57 12.53
C ASN A 74 6.08 -8.30 11.18
N GLY A 75 5.62 -7.30 10.42
CA GLY A 75 6.27 -6.85 9.18
C GLY A 75 6.85 -5.45 9.38
N GLU A 76 8.17 -5.30 9.38
CA GLU A 76 8.75 -3.97 9.54
C GLU A 76 8.54 -3.14 8.26
N LEU A 77 7.60 -2.20 8.32
CA LEU A 77 7.53 -1.09 7.37
C LEU A 77 8.06 0.16 8.09
N PRO A 78 9.34 0.52 7.90
CA PRO A 78 9.91 1.65 8.60
C PRO A 78 9.25 2.99 8.20
N GLU A 79 9.21 3.93 9.13
CA GLU A 79 8.58 5.26 9.02
C GLU A 79 8.97 6.05 7.76
N TYR A 80 10.23 5.93 7.32
CA TYR A 80 10.69 6.63 6.12
C TYR A 80 10.03 6.09 4.84
N MET A 81 9.73 4.77 4.79
CA MET A 81 9.10 4.13 3.64
C MET A 81 7.61 4.48 3.60
N ARG A 82 6.94 4.49 4.76
CA ARG A 82 5.58 5.03 4.92
C ARG A 82 5.47 6.46 4.39
N ASN A 83 6.37 7.34 4.83
CA ASN A 83 6.39 8.73 4.36
C ASN A 83 6.61 8.84 2.85
N PHE A 84 7.50 8.02 2.29
CA PHE A 84 7.73 8.00 0.84
C PHE A 84 6.47 7.59 0.07
N ILE A 85 5.77 6.55 0.52
CA ILE A 85 4.52 6.09 -0.11
C ILE A 85 3.45 7.17 -0.01
N ASN A 86 3.25 7.76 1.18
CA ASN A 86 2.29 8.85 1.38
C ASN A 86 2.58 10.07 0.49
N GLN A 87 3.85 10.48 0.38
CA GLN A 87 4.24 11.55 -0.54
C GLN A 87 3.99 11.19 -2.01
N LYS A 88 4.27 9.95 -2.40
CA LYS A 88 4.00 9.47 -3.77
C LYS A 88 2.50 9.45 -4.06
N MET A 89 1.67 8.93 -3.15
CA MET A 89 0.22 8.91 -3.28
C MET A 89 -0.37 10.33 -3.35
N ALA A 90 0.10 11.24 -2.50
CA ALA A 90 -0.33 12.63 -2.53
C ALA A 90 0.02 13.29 -3.88
N LYS A 91 1.21 13.02 -4.42
CA LYS A 91 1.60 13.49 -5.76
C LYS A 91 0.72 12.89 -6.85
N GLU A 92 0.48 11.58 -6.84
CA GLU A 92 -0.39 10.90 -7.81
C GLU A 92 -1.84 11.43 -7.76
N ALA A 93 -2.37 11.71 -6.57
CA ALA A 93 -3.69 12.31 -6.39
C ALA A 93 -3.75 13.76 -6.92
N THR A 94 -2.67 14.52 -6.77
CA THR A 94 -2.59 15.91 -7.24
C THR A 94 -2.38 15.99 -8.76
N GLU A 95 -1.57 15.10 -9.34
CA GLU A 95 -1.33 15.04 -10.79
C GLU A 95 -2.59 14.62 -11.57
N ASN A 96 -3.46 13.79 -10.98
CA ASN A 96 -4.75 13.43 -11.59
C ASN A 96 -5.74 14.62 -11.66
N THR A 97 -5.51 15.69 -10.90
CA THR A 97 -6.34 16.91 -10.93
C THR A 97 -5.86 17.94 -11.96
N ASN A 98 -4.69 17.73 -12.59
CA ASN A 98 -4.09 18.70 -13.51
C ASN A 98 -4.16 18.32 -15.00
N SER A 99 -5.05 17.40 -15.39
CA SER A 99 -5.46 17.25 -16.79
C SER A 99 -6.60 18.23 -17.12
N SER A 100 -6.35 19.52 -16.92
CA SER A 100 -7.13 20.56 -17.59
C SER A 100 -6.35 21.88 -17.62
N GLY A 101 -5.32 21.99 -18.47
CA GLY A 101 -4.83 23.29 -18.90
C GLY A 101 -3.34 23.40 -19.28
N LYS A 102 -3.11 23.42 -20.60
CA LYS A 102 -2.06 24.17 -21.34
C LYS A 102 -0.58 23.78 -21.21
N ASP A 103 -0.06 23.41 -22.39
CA ASP A 103 1.21 23.82 -23.00
C ASP A 103 2.48 23.86 -22.13
N ASP A 104 3.40 22.94 -22.41
CA ASP A 104 4.81 23.33 -22.64
C ASP A 104 5.53 22.22 -23.44
N GLU A 105 5.45 22.31 -24.77
CA GLU A 105 6.38 21.63 -25.67
C GLU A 105 7.30 22.70 -26.29
N PRO A 106 8.53 22.87 -25.79
CA PRO A 106 9.60 23.43 -26.60
C PRO A 106 10.51 22.29 -27.04
N ARG A 107 10.22 21.68 -28.19
CA ARG A 107 11.19 20.84 -28.90
C ARG A 107 12.14 21.73 -29.72
N GLY A 108 13.07 22.41 -29.04
CA GLY A 108 14.41 22.68 -29.57
C GLY A 108 15.35 21.68 -28.89
N GLU A 109 16.31 21.02 -29.55
CA GLU A 109 17.31 21.50 -30.50
C GLU A 109 18.09 20.26 -31.07
N ILE A 110 18.94 20.51 -32.09
CA ILE A 110 20.07 19.73 -32.68
C ILE A 110 19.75 18.42 -33.44
N VAL A 111 20.08 18.22 -34.72
CA VAL A 111 21.21 18.66 -35.59
C VAL A 111 20.77 18.87 -37.04
#